data_AF-A0A2P4XE51-F1
#
_entry.id   AF-A0A2P4XE51-F1
#
_cell.length_a   1.000
_cell.length_b   1.000
_cell.length_c   1.000
_cell.angle_alpha   90.00
_cell.angle_beta   90.00
_cell.angle_gamma   90.00
#
_symmetry.space_group_name_H-M   'P 1'
#
loop_
_entity.id
_entity.type
_entity.pdbx_description
1 polymer ?
#
loop_
_entity_poly.entity_id
_entity_poly.type
_entity_poly.pdbx_seq_one_letter_code
_entity_poly.pdbx_strand_id
1 'polypeptide(L)'
;FSRSVAFGAGTECRGTPQEFYFPYAFMTVEGEDEWVANVHIINTRKMAPERAHHCLECPCTSEDVFTTDAVNGIHFHNGSCNAQLQFEENTVCSVETYHGGLRCCEDAEFCLEHNELEVTEASDATYHLRYSLEYAEIVTENRPLYLAACCDASGDLDYMGNIEYDVPVCDPDTHPGCVHTLSTRQRIDNGSIPLFSYSPHPPEPEREVELVYAVGHQHRGGLGIQLYDDATGDLLCASVPEYGSGTEAGNEEGYVISMSTCTFNPPRRMKTTDIVRIVALYNNTLPHTGVMSLISWGLLMLGAVAGAAACALAMVIIKRWKLRSGYTALQPRTN
;
A
#
# COMPACT_ATOMS: atom_id res chain seq x y z
N PHE A 1 0.19 -14.06 12.92
CA PHE A 1 1.31 -13.72 12.03
C PHE A 1 0.88 -14.01 10.60
N SER A 2 0.33 -13.03 9.89
CA SER A 2 0.36 -13.10 8.44
C SER A 2 1.76 -12.70 8.00
N ARG A 3 2.46 -13.55 7.24
CA ARG A 3 3.76 -13.23 6.61
C ARG A 3 3.60 -12.85 5.14
N SER A 4 2.37 -12.60 4.69
CA SER A 4 2.09 -12.12 3.35
C SER A 4 2.85 -10.83 3.12
N VAL A 5 3.65 -10.82 2.06
CA VAL A 5 4.35 -9.62 1.60
C VAL A 5 3.71 -9.19 0.30
N ALA A 6 3.40 -7.90 0.19
CA ALA A 6 2.97 -7.32 -1.07
C ALA A 6 4.07 -6.42 -1.61
N PHE A 7 4.22 -6.48 -2.92
CA PHE A 7 5.13 -5.66 -3.70
C PHE A 7 4.35 -5.19 -4.94
N GLY A 8 4.66 -4.02 -5.46
CA GLY A 8 4.02 -3.51 -6.68
C GLY A 8 2.61 -2.95 -6.43
N ALA A 9 2.51 -1.88 -5.64
CA ALA A 9 1.23 -1.23 -5.35
C ALA A 9 0.69 -0.40 -6.54
N GLY A 10 1.55 0.34 -7.24
CA GLY A 10 1.17 1.09 -8.43
C GLY A 10 2.32 1.33 -9.40
N THR A 11 2.17 2.33 -10.27
CA THR A 11 3.17 2.67 -11.30
C THR A 11 4.49 3.13 -10.70
N GLU A 12 4.46 3.67 -9.49
CA GLU A 12 5.62 4.10 -8.73
C GLU A 12 6.53 2.93 -8.34
N CYS A 13 6.05 1.69 -8.37
CA CYS A 13 6.88 0.52 -8.09
C CYS A 13 7.75 0.10 -9.28
N ARG A 14 7.57 0.67 -10.49
CA ARG A 14 8.31 0.27 -11.70
C ARG A 14 9.81 0.56 -11.58
N GLY A 15 10.16 1.70 -11.00
CA GLY A 15 11.54 2.14 -10.74
C GLY A 15 11.96 2.03 -9.28
N THR A 16 11.15 1.42 -8.41
CA THR A 16 11.40 1.36 -6.95
C THR A 16 11.78 -0.06 -6.52
N PRO A 17 13.08 -0.41 -6.55
CA PRO A 17 13.52 -1.71 -6.08
C PRO A 17 13.34 -1.81 -4.57
N GLN A 18 12.67 -2.87 -4.11
CA GLN A 18 12.51 -3.17 -2.68
C GLN A 18 13.64 -4.11 -2.25
N GLU A 19 14.80 -3.52 -1.95
CA GLU A 19 16.01 -4.24 -1.55
C GLU A 19 16.17 -4.29 -0.03
N PHE A 20 16.42 -5.47 0.51
CA PHE A 20 16.69 -5.69 1.91
C PHE A 20 18.08 -6.28 2.08
N TYR A 21 18.97 -5.54 2.73
CA TYR A 21 20.34 -5.99 2.95
C TYR A 21 20.42 -6.99 4.10
N PHE A 22 21.26 -8.01 3.92
CA PHE A 22 21.58 -8.97 4.98
C PHE A 22 21.97 -8.24 6.28
N PRO A 23 21.43 -8.66 7.45
CA PRO A 23 20.70 -9.90 7.68
C PRO A 23 19.19 -9.84 7.44
N TYR A 24 18.63 -8.70 7.04
CA TYR A 24 17.18 -8.50 6.98
C TYR A 24 16.56 -9.07 5.71
N ALA A 25 15.47 -9.80 5.85
CA ALA A 25 14.73 -10.35 4.72
C ALA A 25 13.28 -10.65 5.09
N PHE A 26 12.39 -10.56 4.11
CA PHE A 26 11.12 -11.26 4.19
C PHE A 26 11.34 -12.76 4.02
N MET A 27 10.67 -13.58 4.82
CA MET A 27 10.87 -15.02 4.86
C MET A 27 9.56 -15.75 4.76
N THR A 28 9.52 -16.73 3.86
CA THR A 28 8.45 -17.71 3.78
C THR A 28 8.74 -18.90 4.68
N VAL A 29 7.71 -19.60 5.14
CA VAL A 29 7.84 -20.92 5.76
C VAL A 29 7.38 -22.03 4.81
N GLU A 30 7.70 -23.27 5.14
CA GLU A 30 7.23 -24.44 4.40
C GLU A 30 5.69 -24.42 4.30
N GLY A 31 5.17 -24.42 3.06
CA GLY A 31 3.74 -24.31 2.75
C GLY A 31 3.22 -22.89 2.46
N GLU A 32 4.07 -21.86 2.48
CA GLU A 32 3.74 -20.52 1.95
C GLU A 32 4.24 -20.37 0.50
N ASP A 33 3.65 -21.14 -0.42
CA ASP A 33 4.00 -21.21 -1.85
C ASP A 33 2.95 -20.60 -2.80
N GLU A 34 1.92 -19.97 -2.25
CA GLU A 34 0.86 -19.31 -3.01
C GLU A 34 1.20 -17.85 -3.34
N TRP A 35 1.06 -17.48 -4.62
CA TRP A 35 1.21 -16.12 -5.10
C TRP A 35 -0.15 -15.61 -5.57
N VAL A 36 -0.53 -14.43 -5.07
CA VAL A 36 -1.75 -13.73 -5.49
C VAL A 36 -1.34 -12.41 -6.11
N ALA A 37 -1.93 -12.08 -7.25
CA ALA A 37 -1.82 -10.76 -7.86
C ALA A 37 -3.18 -10.08 -7.80
N ASN A 38 -3.24 -8.92 -7.14
CA ASN A 38 -4.33 -7.97 -7.33
C ASN A 38 -3.87 -7.02 -8.45
N VAL A 39 -4.62 -6.96 -9.55
CA VAL A 39 -4.23 -6.21 -10.73
C VAL A 39 -5.37 -5.30 -11.14
N HIS A 40 -5.13 -4.00 -11.07
CA HIS A 40 -6.02 -2.97 -11.58
C HIS A 40 -5.48 -2.46 -12.94
N ILE A 41 -6.32 -2.43 -13.97
CA ILE A 41 -5.93 -2.09 -15.34
C ILE A 41 -6.87 -1.04 -15.91
N ILE A 42 -6.31 0.10 -16.29
CA ILE A 42 -7.03 1.17 -17.00
C ILE A 42 -6.55 1.20 -18.45
N ASN A 43 -7.47 1.05 -19.40
CA ASN A 43 -7.13 1.10 -20.82
C ASN A 43 -7.02 2.55 -21.31
N THR A 44 -5.81 3.12 -21.24
CA THR A 44 -5.50 4.46 -21.75
C THR A 44 -4.91 4.47 -23.17
N ARG A 45 -5.00 3.35 -23.90
CA ARG A 45 -4.39 3.25 -25.24
C ARG A 45 -4.99 4.28 -26.19
N LYS A 46 -4.10 5.01 -26.89
CA LYS A 46 -4.45 6.06 -27.86
C LYS A 46 -5.17 7.29 -27.24
N MET A 47 -5.18 7.42 -25.93
CA MET A 47 -5.65 8.64 -25.28
C MET A 47 -4.56 9.72 -25.30
N ALA A 48 -4.97 10.99 -25.41
CA ALA A 48 -4.09 12.10 -25.11
C ALA A 48 -3.69 12.08 -23.63
N PRO A 49 -2.48 12.58 -23.25
CA PRO A 49 -2.00 12.54 -21.87
C PRO A 49 -2.99 13.11 -20.86
N GLU A 50 -3.64 14.23 -21.15
CA GLU A 50 -4.61 14.86 -20.24
C GLU A 50 -5.80 13.94 -19.95
N ARG A 51 -6.28 13.24 -20.98
CA ARG A 51 -7.40 12.30 -20.87
C ARG A 51 -6.98 11.00 -20.18
N ALA A 52 -5.76 10.53 -20.42
CA ALA A 52 -5.19 9.41 -19.69
C ALA A 52 -5.06 9.75 -18.20
N HIS A 53 -4.53 10.93 -17.86
CA HIS A 53 -4.39 11.41 -16.49
C HIS A 53 -5.75 11.55 -15.79
N HIS A 54 -6.77 12.07 -16.47
CA HIS A 54 -8.15 12.08 -15.97
C HIS A 54 -8.60 10.67 -15.55
N CYS A 55 -8.37 9.67 -16.39
CA CYS A 55 -8.73 8.29 -16.07
C CYS A 55 -7.95 7.69 -14.90
N LEU A 56 -6.70 8.11 -14.64
CA LEU A 56 -5.91 7.63 -13.50
C LEU A 56 -6.49 8.08 -12.15
N GLU A 57 -7.31 9.12 -12.14
CA GLU A 57 -7.93 9.66 -10.93
C GLU A 57 -9.34 9.07 -10.71
N CYS A 58 -9.73 8.08 -11.54
CA CYS A 58 -10.95 7.28 -11.41
C CYS A 58 -12.25 8.10 -11.19
N PRO A 59 -12.57 9.07 -12.06
CA PRO A 59 -13.77 9.87 -11.93
C PRO A 59 -15.01 9.01 -12.14
N CYS A 60 -16.04 9.24 -11.32
CA CYS A 60 -17.34 8.59 -11.50
C CYS A 60 -18.02 9.12 -12.77
N THR A 61 -18.76 8.23 -13.41
CA THR A 61 -19.55 8.43 -14.62
C THR A 61 -21.03 8.20 -14.34
N SER A 62 -21.86 8.41 -15.36
CA SER A 62 -23.29 8.10 -15.29
C SER A 62 -23.63 6.60 -15.19
N GLU A 63 -22.65 5.71 -15.36
CA GLU A 63 -22.85 4.26 -15.17
C GLU A 63 -22.75 3.83 -13.71
N ASP A 64 -22.04 4.61 -12.89
CA ASP A 64 -21.83 4.31 -11.49
C ASP A 64 -23.14 4.41 -10.69
N VAL A 65 -23.36 3.43 -9.83
CA VAL A 65 -24.59 3.28 -9.04
C VAL A 65 -24.38 3.76 -7.62
N PHE A 66 -25.00 4.89 -7.30
CA PHE A 66 -25.02 5.47 -5.95
C PHE A 66 -26.23 4.97 -5.16
N THR A 67 -25.97 4.46 -3.94
CA THR A 67 -27.01 4.22 -2.92
C THR A 67 -26.88 5.25 -1.81
N THR A 68 -27.58 5.05 -0.69
CA THR A 68 -27.45 5.92 0.50
C THR A 68 -26.15 5.70 1.28
N ASP A 69 -25.45 4.59 1.03
CA ASP A 69 -24.32 4.14 1.83
C ASP A 69 -23.21 3.48 1.00
N ALA A 70 -23.33 3.43 -0.32
CA ALA A 70 -22.39 2.75 -1.21
C ALA A 70 -22.33 3.39 -2.61
N VAL A 71 -21.22 3.15 -3.29
CA VAL A 71 -21.01 3.40 -4.72
C VAL A 71 -20.56 2.10 -5.36
N ASN A 72 -21.24 1.65 -6.41
CA ASN A 72 -21.03 0.35 -7.07
C ASN A 72 -21.03 -0.84 -6.09
N GLY A 73 -21.83 -0.76 -5.03
CA GLY A 73 -21.91 -1.78 -3.98
C GLY A 73 -20.76 -1.75 -2.96
N ILE A 74 -19.80 -0.82 -3.08
CA ILE A 74 -18.75 -0.59 -2.10
C ILE A 74 -19.26 0.38 -1.04
N HIS A 75 -19.47 -0.15 0.17
CA HIS A 75 -20.02 0.60 1.28
C HIS A 75 -19.00 1.58 1.88
N PHE A 76 -19.49 2.73 2.33
CA PHE A 76 -18.71 3.68 3.11
C PHE A 76 -18.60 3.18 4.54
N HIS A 77 -17.38 3.05 5.02
CA HIS A 77 -17.13 2.70 6.41
C HIS A 77 -17.29 3.94 7.30
N ASN A 78 -18.08 3.82 8.36
CA ASN A 78 -18.20 4.88 9.36
C ASN A 78 -16.84 5.07 10.06
N GLY A 79 -16.38 6.32 10.16
CA GLY A 79 -15.06 6.63 10.74
C GLY A 79 -13.88 6.21 9.85
N SER A 80 -14.00 6.35 8.54
CA SER A 80 -12.92 6.10 7.57
C SER A 80 -11.99 7.31 7.41
N CYS A 81 -12.52 8.54 7.41
CA CYS A 81 -11.72 9.75 7.29
C CYS A 81 -11.19 10.26 8.64
N ASN A 82 -9.93 10.71 8.67
CA ASN A 82 -9.33 11.40 9.81
C ASN A 82 -9.96 12.79 10.06
N ALA A 83 -9.60 13.39 11.20
CA ALA A 83 -10.14 14.69 11.61
C ALA A 83 -9.88 15.82 10.60
N GLN A 84 -8.75 15.81 9.88
CA GLN A 84 -8.44 16.84 8.88
C GLN A 84 -9.34 16.72 7.65
N LEU A 85 -9.50 15.51 7.11
CA LEU A 85 -10.36 15.27 5.94
C LEU A 85 -11.83 15.56 6.25
N GLN A 86 -12.30 15.26 7.46
CA GLN A 86 -13.63 15.66 7.91
C GLN A 86 -13.78 17.18 8.01
N PHE A 87 -12.75 17.89 8.50
CA PHE A 87 -12.75 19.35 8.59
C PHE A 87 -12.72 20.03 7.22
N GLU A 88 -12.01 19.45 6.26
CA GLU A 88 -11.94 19.91 4.87
C GLU A 88 -13.19 19.56 4.05
N GLU A 89 -14.17 18.88 4.66
CA GLU A 89 -15.37 18.36 3.99
C GLU A 89 -14.99 17.54 2.74
N ASN A 90 -13.94 16.71 2.87
CA ASN A 90 -13.42 15.95 1.75
C ASN A 90 -14.50 15.03 1.19
N THR A 91 -14.64 15.07 -0.13
CA THR A 91 -15.66 14.40 -0.92
C THR A 91 -15.63 12.88 -0.77
N VAL A 92 -14.46 12.30 -0.44
CA VAL A 92 -14.35 10.86 -0.20
C VAL A 92 -15.03 10.38 1.10
N CYS A 93 -15.39 11.31 2.00
CA CYS A 93 -15.89 10.98 3.33
C CYS A 93 -17.41 10.78 3.38
N SER A 94 -18.14 11.08 2.30
CA SER A 94 -19.60 11.00 2.23
C SER A 94 -20.04 10.56 0.84
N VAL A 95 -21.09 9.73 0.78
CA VAL A 95 -21.65 9.22 -0.47
C VAL A 95 -22.23 10.34 -1.31
N GLU A 96 -22.82 11.35 -0.65
CA GLU A 96 -23.52 12.47 -1.29
C GLU A 96 -22.58 13.39 -2.09
N THR A 97 -21.30 13.42 -1.73
CA THR A 97 -20.30 14.30 -2.34
C THR A 97 -19.20 13.53 -3.09
N TYR A 98 -19.22 12.20 -3.03
CA TYR A 98 -18.29 11.33 -3.75
C TYR A 98 -18.44 11.49 -5.26
N HIS A 99 -17.32 11.66 -5.96
CA HIS A 99 -17.32 11.88 -7.41
C HIS A 99 -16.10 11.28 -8.13
N GLY A 100 -15.20 10.60 -7.41
CA GLY A 100 -14.06 9.92 -8.01
C GLY A 100 -13.25 9.17 -6.97
N GLY A 101 -12.48 8.19 -7.46
CA GLY A 101 -11.64 7.30 -6.67
C GLY A 101 -11.99 5.82 -6.86
N LEU A 102 -11.45 4.99 -5.97
CA LEU A 102 -11.50 3.53 -5.97
C LEU A 102 -12.91 2.97 -6.18
N ARG A 103 -13.93 3.62 -5.59
CA ARG A 103 -15.31 3.10 -5.66
C ARG A 103 -15.94 3.24 -7.04
N CYS A 104 -15.38 4.09 -7.89
CA CYS A 104 -15.74 4.25 -9.31
C CYS A 104 -14.71 3.63 -10.25
N CYS A 105 -13.85 2.74 -9.72
CA CYS A 105 -12.72 2.15 -10.45
C CYS A 105 -12.62 0.63 -10.23
N GLU A 106 -13.76 -0.03 -10.07
CA GLU A 106 -13.82 -1.49 -9.94
C GLU A 106 -13.77 -2.19 -11.30
N ASP A 107 -13.82 -3.52 -11.27
CA ASP A 107 -13.90 -4.33 -12.49
C ASP A 107 -15.08 -3.92 -13.36
N ALA A 108 -14.81 -3.76 -14.65
CA ALA A 108 -15.76 -3.35 -15.69
C ALA A 108 -16.35 -1.92 -15.56
N GLU A 109 -15.77 -1.04 -14.73
CA GLU A 109 -16.14 0.38 -14.68
C GLU A 109 -15.47 1.22 -15.79
N PHE A 110 -16.01 2.43 -16.01
CA PHE A 110 -15.54 3.37 -17.02
C PHE A 110 -15.03 4.66 -16.39
N CYS A 111 -13.90 5.17 -16.88
CA CYS A 111 -13.36 6.47 -16.45
C CYS A 111 -13.80 7.65 -17.33
N LEU A 112 -14.71 7.40 -18.27
CA LEU A 112 -15.21 8.31 -19.29
C LEU A 112 -16.67 7.97 -19.57
N GLU A 113 -17.48 8.96 -19.90
CA GLU A 113 -18.86 8.71 -20.28
C GLU A 113 -18.93 7.88 -21.56
N HIS A 114 -19.98 7.05 -21.68
CA HIS A 114 -20.16 6.15 -22.82
C HIS A 114 -20.13 6.85 -24.18
N ASN A 115 -20.66 8.08 -24.25
CA ASN A 115 -20.66 8.89 -25.47
C ASN A 115 -19.30 9.51 -25.80
N GLU A 116 -18.34 9.50 -24.87
CA GLU A 116 -16.98 9.96 -25.06
C GLU A 116 -16.07 8.82 -25.53
N LEU A 117 -16.44 7.56 -25.29
CA LEU A 117 -15.66 6.40 -25.71
C LEU A 117 -15.52 6.37 -27.25
N GLU A 118 -14.27 6.39 -27.72
CA GLU A 118 -13.94 6.42 -29.15
C GLU A 118 -14.04 5.04 -29.82
N VAL A 119 -14.49 4.02 -29.09
CA VAL A 119 -14.53 2.62 -29.54
C VAL A 119 -15.98 2.17 -29.66
N THR A 120 -16.40 1.83 -30.88
CA THR A 120 -17.76 1.35 -31.16
C THR A 120 -17.93 -0.16 -30.97
N GLU A 121 -16.82 -0.90 -30.80
CA GLU A 121 -16.81 -2.36 -30.61
C GLU A 121 -15.77 -2.77 -29.56
N ALA A 122 -16.07 -3.82 -28.80
CA ALA A 122 -15.14 -4.39 -27.83
C ALA A 122 -13.86 -4.88 -28.52
N SER A 123 -12.70 -4.57 -27.94
CA SER A 123 -11.40 -5.05 -28.42
C SER A 123 -10.75 -5.94 -27.38
N ASP A 124 -10.19 -7.07 -27.79
CA ASP A 124 -9.31 -7.85 -26.92
C ASP A 124 -8.01 -7.08 -26.68
N ALA A 125 -7.55 -7.10 -25.43
CA ALA A 125 -6.25 -6.56 -25.03
C ALA A 125 -5.49 -7.62 -24.25
N THR A 126 -4.21 -7.77 -24.53
CA THR A 126 -3.29 -8.61 -23.75
C THR A 126 -2.35 -7.70 -22.97
N TYR A 127 -2.39 -7.81 -21.65
CA TYR A 127 -1.50 -7.09 -20.74
C TYR A 127 -0.40 -8.04 -20.25
N HIS A 128 0.81 -7.53 -20.13
CA HIS A 128 1.97 -8.28 -19.66
C HIS A 128 2.49 -7.65 -18.38
N LEU A 129 2.57 -8.43 -17.31
CA LEU A 129 3.13 -8.04 -16.03
C LEU A 129 4.46 -8.78 -15.82
N ARG A 130 5.51 -8.06 -15.42
CA ARG A 130 6.83 -8.63 -15.16
C ARG A 130 7.33 -8.21 -13.79
N TYR A 131 7.61 -9.19 -12.94
CA TYR A 131 8.36 -9.00 -11.70
C TYR A 131 9.69 -9.76 -11.77
N SER A 132 10.68 -9.26 -11.05
CA SER A 132 11.97 -9.93 -10.87
C SER A 132 12.22 -10.03 -9.38
N LEU A 133 12.42 -11.26 -8.90
CA LEU A 133 12.62 -11.57 -7.50
C LEU A 133 13.93 -12.33 -7.34
N GLU A 134 14.78 -11.83 -6.46
CA GLU A 134 15.97 -12.53 -6.00
C GLU A 134 15.69 -13.12 -4.62
N TYR A 135 16.04 -14.39 -4.44
CA TYR A 135 15.83 -15.11 -3.19
C TYR A 135 17.05 -15.98 -2.86
N ALA A 136 17.21 -16.29 -1.58
CA ALA A 136 18.31 -17.09 -1.07
C ALA A 136 17.82 -18.07 0.00
N GLU A 137 18.62 -19.10 0.28
CA GLU A 137 18.37 -20.03 1.38
C GLU A 137 18.41 -19.28 2.73
N ILE A 138 17.47 -19.63 3.61
CA ILE A 138 17.40 -19.04 4.95
C ILE A 138 18.52 -19.62 5.82
N VAL A 139 19.37 -18.75 6.35
CA VAL A 139 20.42 -19.06 7.32
C VAL A 139 20.09 -18.52 8.71
N THR A 140 20.81 -19.00 9.72
CA THR A 140 20.57 -18.68 11.14
C THR A 140 20.70 -17.20 11.50
N GLU A 141 21.48 -16.47 10.70
CA GLU A 141 21.78 -15.06 10.87
C GLU A 141 20.67 -14.16 10.32
N ASN A 142 19.81 -14.68 9.43
CA ASN A 142 18.77 -13.85 8.85
C ASN A 142 17.78 -13.38 9.92
N ARG A 143 17.27 -12.17 9.72
CA ARG A 143 16.33 -11.49 10.61
C ARG A 143 15.02 -11.24 9.86
N PRO A 144 13.90 -11.87 10.28
CA PRO A 144 12.63 -11.79 9.56
C PRO A 144 12.00 -10.41 9.68
N LEU A 145 11.70 -9.81 8.54
CA LEU A 145 10.92 -8.58 8.45
C LEU A 145 9.42 -8.88 8.39
N TYR A 146 8.65 -7.93 8.91
CA TYR A 146 7.21 -7.85 8.80
C TYR A 146 6.83 -6.51 8.18
N LEU A 147 5.92 -6.53 7.23
CA LEU A 147 5.36 -5.31 6.66
C LEU A 147 4.24 -4.83 7.58
N ALA A 148 4.33 -3.61 8.10
CA ALA A 148 3.20 -3.04 8.83
C ALA A 148 2.12 -2.60 7.84
N ALA A 149 0.86 -2.90 8.16
CA ALA A 149 -0.29 -2.69 7.28
C ALA A 149 -1.22 -1.57 7.79
N CYS A 150 -0.70 -0.57 8.47
CA CYS A 150 -1.50 0.45 9.16
C CYS A 150 -1.37 1.87 8.62
N CYS A 151 -0.59 2.05 7.54
CA CYS A 151 0.12 3.31 7.30
C CYS A 151 -0.56 4.21 6.27
N ASP A 152 -1.85 4.48 6.47
CA ASP A 152 -2.69 5.24 5.54
C ASP A 152 -2.93 6.66 6.03
N ALA A 153 -2.41 7.68 5.34
CA ALA A 153 -2.50 9.06 5.82
C ALA A 153 -3.94 9.58 5.99
N SER A 154 -4.93 8.96 5.34
CA SER A 154 -6.35 9.31 5.49
C SER A 154 -6.97 8.84 6.81
N GLY A 155 -6.30 7.94 7.54
CA GLY A 155 -6.66 7.50 8.90
C GLY A 155 -5.88 8.25 9.98
N ASP A 156 -6.11 7.91 11.26
CA ASP A 156 -5.37 8.44 12.42
C ASP A 156 -5.37 7.44 13.60
N LEU A 157 -5.27 7.93 14.85
CA LEU A 157 -5.31 7.07 16.05
C LEU A 157 -6.72 6.55 16.36
N ASP A 158 -7.75 7.22 15.86
CA ASP A 158 -9.16 6.96 16.15
C ASP A 158 -9.89 6.35 14.93
N TYR A 159 -9.39 6.63 13.71
CA TYR A 159 -9.99 6.23 12.44
C TYR A 159 -9.05 5.34 11.62
N MET A 160 -9.59 4.29 11.00
CA MET A 160 -8.78 3.31 10.25
C MET A 160 -8.16 3.86 8.97
N GLY A 161 -8.77 4.87 8.37
CA GLY A 161 -8.41 5.36 7.05
C GLY A 161 -9.44 4.98 5.98
N ASN A 162 -9.46 5.77 4.91
CA ASN A 162 -10.31 5.62 3.75
C ASN A 162 -9.49 5.22 2.50
N ILE A 163 -8.19 4.94 2.66
CA ILE A 163 -7.20 4.60 1.63
C ILE A 163 -6.88 5.76 0.69
N GLU A 164 -7.91 6.46 0.24
CA GLU A 164 -7.85 7.58 -0.69
C GLU A 164 -8.49 8.85 -0.11
N TYR A 165 -8.13 9.99 -0.69
CA TYR A 165 -8.75 11.29 -0.46
C TYR A 165 -8.58 12.19 -1.68
N ASP A 166 -9.38 13.26 -1.75
CA ASP A 166 -9.28 14.23 -2.83
C ASP A 166 -8.39 15.40 -2.41
N VAL A 167 -7.64 15.93 -3.36
CA VAL A 167 -6.81 17.12 -3.17
C VAL A 167 -7.52 18.30 -3.81
N PRO A 168 -8.05 19.26 -3.02
CA PRO A 168 -8.80 20.38 -3.57
C PRO A 168 -7.87 21.38 -4.26
N VAL A 169 -8.37 22.07 -5.28
CA VAL A 169 -7.63 23.12 -5.97
C VAL A 169 -7.23 24.26 -5.01
N CYS A 170 -5.98 24.71 -5.12
CA CYS A 170 -5.43 25.83 -4.39
C CYS A 170 -5.88 27.17 -5.00
N ASP A 171 -6.06 28.16 -4.14
CA ASP A 171 -6.04 29.57 -4.52
C ASP A 171 -4.62 30.13 -4.36
N PRO A 172 -3.88 30.39 -5.46
CA PRO A 172 -2.49 30.84 -5.40
C PRO A 172 -2.32 32.21 -4.72
N ASP A 173 -3.37 33.03 -4.66
CA ASP A 173 -3.32 34.35 -4.03
C ASP A 173 -3.29 34.24 -2.50
N THR A 174 -3.92 33.20 -1.95
CA THR A 174 -3.96 32.95 -0.50
C THR A 174 -2.92 31.92 -0.05
N HIS A 175 -2.54 30.98 -0.92
CA HIS A 175 -1.60 29.89 -0.63
C HIS A 175 -0.52 29.80 -1.71
N PRO A 176 0.50 30.68 -1.68
CA PRO A 176 1.55 30.69 -2.69
C PRO A 176 2.32 29.37 -2.70
N GLY A 177 2.46 28.77 -3.88
CA GLY A 177 3.15 27.50 -4.09
C GLY A 177 2.22 26.29 -4.20
N CYS A 178 0.93 26.42 -3.86
CA CYS A 178 -0.10 25.38 -4.06
C CYS A 178 0.35 23.97 -3.67
N VAL A 179 0.58 23.79 -2.37
CA VAL A 179 0.87 22.49 -1.76
C VAL A 179 -0.23 22.16 -0.76
N HIS A 180 -1.01 21.12 -1.05
CA HIS A 180 -1.89 20.51 -0.06
C HIS A 180 -1.06 19.61 0.86
N THR A 181 -1.34 19.68 2.16
CA THR A 181 -0.63 18.91 3.18
C THR A 181 -1.63 18.15 4.03
N LEU A 182 -1.56 16.83 4.02
CA LEU A 182 -2.29 15.97 4.95
C LEU A 182 -1.33 15.48 6.03
N SER A 183 -1.61 15.78 7.30
CA SER A 183 -0.75 15.39 8.42
C SER A 183 -1.53 14.57 9.45
N THR A 184 -1.15 13.31 9.63
CA THR A 184 -1.81 12.40 10.58
C THR A 184 -0.84 11.76 11.57
N ARG A 185 -1.38 11.23 12.68
CA ARG A 185 -0.66 10.47 13.70
C ARG A 185 -1.20 9.05 13.78
N GLN A 186 -0.29 8.09 13.81
CA GLN A 186 -0.61 6.67 13.87
C GLN A 186 0.40 5.93 14.72
N ARG A 187 0.05 4.73 15.18
CA ARG A 187 1.03 3.83 15.80
C ARG A 187 1.92 3.23 14.72
N ILE A 188 3.19 2.99 15.05
CA ILE A 188 4.12 2.31 14.11
C ILE A 188 3.65 0.89 13.74
N ASP A 189 2.87 0.24 14.61
CA ASP A 189 2.20 -1.02 14.34
C ASP A 189 0.78 -0.96 14.92
N ASN A 190 -0.23 -0.88 14.05
CA ASN A 190 -1.65 -0.90 14.47
C ASN A 190 -2.25 -2.32 14.44
N GLY A 191 -1.41 -3.35 14.56
CA GLY A 191 -1.79 -4.74 14.36
C GLY A 191 -1.59 -5.12 12.89
N SER A 192 -0.92 -6.23 12.64
CA SER A 192 -0.69 -6.72 11.28
C SER A 192 -2.05 -7.09 10.66
N ILE A 193 -2.61 -6.19 9.85
CA ILE A 193 -3.72 -6.52 8.95
C ILE A 193 -3.13 -7.41 7.85
N PRO A 194 -3.53 -8.69 7.71
CA PRO A 194 -3.21 -9.45 6.52
C PRO A 194 -3.63 -8.61 5.32
N LEU A 195 -2.74 -8.45 4.35
CA LEU A 195 -3.14 -7.88 3.07
C LEU A 195 -4.45 -8.52 2.61
N PHE A 196 -5.43 -7.70 2.23
CA PHE A 196 -6.80 -8.08 1.83
C PHE A 196 -7.75 -8.55 2.95
N SER A 197 -7.34 -8.53 4.22
CA SER A 197 -8.24 -8.75 5.35
C SER A 197 -8.75 -7.40 5.86
N TYR A 198 -9.91 -6.94 5.40
CA TYR A 198 -10.59 -5.72 5.87
C TYR A 198 -11.14 -5.84 7.31
N SER A 199 -10.41 -6.51 8.20
CA SER A 199 -10.80 -6.70 9.60
C SER A 199 -9.67 -6.26 10.53
N PRO A 200 -9.97 -5.37 11.49
CA PRO A 200 -8.99 -4.94 12.47
C PRO A 200 -8.53 -6.13 13.29
N HIS A 201 -7.21 -6.32 13.36
CA HIS A 201 -6.63 -7.23 14.33
C HIS A 201 -6.66 -6.59 15.71
N PRO A 202 -6.89 -7.36 16.78
CA PRO A 202 -6.75 -6.82 18.13
C PRO A 202 -5.32 -6.28 18.29
N PRO A 203 -5.15 -5.15 19.01
CA PRO A 203 -3.83 -4.56 19.22
C PRO A 203 -2.90 -5.60 19.84
N GLU A 204 -1.80 -5.88 19.14
CA GLU A 204 -0.75 -6.77 19.62
C GLU A 204 -0.09 -6.16 20.88
N PRO A 205 0.40 -6.98 21.82
CA PRO A 205 1.07 -6.46 23.01
C PRO A 205 2.28 -5.59 22.64
N GLU A 206 2.55 -4.58 23.48
CA GLU A 206 3.72 -3.72 23.33
C GLU A 206 4.99 -4.56 23.22
N ARG A 207 5.77 -4.31 22.17
CA ARG A 207 7.06 -4.97 21.92
C ARG A 207 8.03 -4.00 21.27
N GLU A 208 9.31 -4.24 21.51
CA GLU A 208 10.38 -3.51 20.83
C GLU A 208 10.47 -3.97 19.38
N VAL A 209 10.66 -3.02 18.48
CA VAL A 209 10.80 -3.23 17.04
C VAL A 209 11.97 -2.44 16.51
N GLU A 210 12.54 -2.91 15.40
CA GLU A 210 13.53 -2.19 14.61
C GLU A 210 12.90 -1.81 13.27
N LEU A 211 12.81 -0.51 12.99
CA LEU A 211 12.48 0.02 11.67
C LEU A 211 13.72 -0.10 10.77
N VAL A 212 13.60 -0.90 9.72
CA VAL A 212 14.72 -1.29 8.82
C VAL A 212 14.58 -0.63 7.46
N TYR A 213 13.35 -0.47 6.99
CA TYR A 213 13.05 0.04 5.66
C TYR A 213 11.72 0.80 5.66
N ALA A 214 11.62 1.85 4.86
CA ALA A 214 10.36 2.56 4.60
C ALA A 214 10.29 3.08 3.17
N VAL A 215 9.10 3.08 2.58
CA VAL A 215 8.82 3.59 1.23
C VAL A 215 7.40 4.11 1.14
N GLY A 216 7.22 5.26 0.50
CA GLY A 216 5.92 5.85 0.23
C GLY A 216 5.25 5.27 -1.00
N HIS A 217 3.93 5.40 -1.04
CA HIS A 217 3.08 5.18 -2.21
C HIS A 217 2.21 6.43 -2.35
N GLN A 218 2.34 7.10 -3.48
CA GLN A 218 1.58 8.29 -3.83
C GLN A 218 1.12 8.23 -5.27
N HIS A 219 -0.06 8.78 -5.51
CA HIS A 219 -0.61 8.97 -6.85
C HIS A 219 -0.05 10.23 -7.50
N ARG A 220 -0.46 10.46 -8.75
CA ARG A 220 -0.15 11.66 -9.52
C ARG A 220 -0.51 12.92 -8.72
N GLY A 221 0.35 13.94 -8.82
CA GLY A 221 0.24 15.16 -8.03
C GLY A 221 1.05 15.09 -6.73
N GLY A 222 1.47 13.90 -6.29
CA GLY A 222 2.31 13.73 -5.10
C GLY A 222 3.63 14.49 -5.21
N LEU A 223 4.02 15.15 -4.12
CA LEU A 223 5.30 15.87 -3.96
C LEU A 223 6.23 15.19 -2.96
N GLY A 224 5.78 14.10 -2.33
CA GLY A 224 6.50 13.37 -1.31
C GLY A 224 5.64 13.09 -0.08
N ILE A 225 6.00 12.01 0.60
CA ILE A 225 5.42 11.60 1.87
C ILE A 225 6.54 11.40 2.89
N GLN A 226 6.32 11.92 4.09
CA GLN A 226 7.32 12.00 5.14
C GLN A 226 6.84 11.28 6.38
N LEU A 227 7.77 10.60 7.05
CA LEU A 227 7.55 9.91 8.31
C LEU A 227 8.39 10.58 9.40
N TYR A 228 7.73 10.96 10.48
CA TYR A 228 8.36 11.54 11.65
C TYR A 228 8.14 10.68 12.88
N ASP A 229 9.13 10.65 13.76
CA ASP A 229 8.94 10.28 15.15
C ASP A 229 8.14 11.41 15.82
N ASP A 230 6.91 11.14 16.29
CA ASP A 230 6.06 12.21 16.81
C ASP A 230 6.57 12.76 18.15
N ALA A 231 7.27 11.93 18.95
CA ALA A 231 7.77 12.32 20.25
C ALA A 231 9.02 13.21 20.16
N THR A 232 9.95 12.89 19.25
CA THR A 232 11.19 13.66 19.07
C THR A 232 11.07 14.75 18.00
N GLY A 233 10.14 14.60 17.06
CA GLY A 233 10.03 15.44 15.87
C GLY A 233 11.06 15.11 14.78
N ASP A 234 11.86 14.05 14.95
CA ASP A 234 12.89 13.66 13.98
C ASP A 234 12.25 13.14 12.69
N LEU A 235 12.77 13.58 11.55
CA LEU A 235 12.44 13.00 10.25
C LEU A 235 13.07 11.61 10.14
N LEU A 236 12.23 10.58 10.13
CA LEU A 236 12.65 9.19 9.96
C LEU A 236 12.83 8.84 8.47
N CYS A 237 11.90 9.25 7.62
CA CYS A 237 11.96 8.98 6.19
C CYS A 237 11.29 10.09 5.38
N ALA A 238 11.89 10.44 4.24
CA ALA A 238 11.23 11.22 3.20
C ALA A 238 11.26 10.39 1.91
N SER A 239 10.08 9.96 1.48
CA SER A 239 9.90 9.23 0.22
C SER A 239 9.37 10.20 -0.82
N VAL A 240 10.14 10.41 -1.89
CA VAL A 240 9.90 11.44 -2.91
C VAL A 240 9.66 10.77 -4.26
N PRO A 241 8.60 11.15 -4.99
CA PRO A 241 8.30 10.60 -6.31
C PRO A 241 9.28 11.08 -7.38
N GLU A 242 9.58 10.20 -8.33
CA GLU A 242 10.13 10.55 -9.64
C GLU A 242 9.02 10.45 -10.68
N TYR A 243 8.96 11.45 -11.56
CA TYR A 243 7.97 11.52 -12.62
C TYR A 243 8.57 11.13 -13.96
N GLY A 244 7.79 10.39 -14.73
CA GLY A 244 8.12 10.09 -16.12
C GLY A 244 8.10 11.35 -16.99
N SER A 245 8.86 11.31 -18.08
CA SER A 245 9.06 12.43 -18.99
C SER A 245 9.02 12.03 -20.48
N GLY A 246 8.71 10.78 -20.75
CA GLY A 246 8.74 10.15 -22.07
C GLY A 246 7.39 9.59 -22.49
N THR A 247 7.43 8.74 -23.51
CA THR A 247 6.24 8.08 -24.10
C THR A 247 6.38 6.56 -24.10
N GLU A 248 7.52 6.05 -23.67
CA GLU A 248 7.82 4.65 -23.51
C GLU A 248 7.21 4.10 -22.21
N ALA A 249 6.85 2.81 -22.25
CA ALA A 249 6.28 2.12 -21.11
C ALA A 249 7.23 2.16 -19.90
N GLY A 250 6.76 2.67 -18.77
CA GLY A 250 7.54 2.84 -17.55
C GLY A 250 8.23 4.19 -17.39
N ASN A 251 8.13 5.11 -18.35
CA ASN A 251 8.62 6.49 -18.26
C ASN A 251 7.59 7.49 -18.81
N GLU A 252 6.29 7.18 -18.73
CA GLU A 252 5.23 7.99 -19.30
C GLU A 252 5.14 9.37 -18.64
N GLU A 253 5.04 10.43 -19.43
CA GLU A 253 4.97 11.80 -18.94
C GLU A 253 3.84 12.00 -17.92
N GLY A 254 4.20 12.55 -16.75
CA GLY A 254 3.25 12.86 -15.68
C GLY A 254 2.81 11.67 -14.82
N TYR A 255 3.33 10.46 -15.08
CA TYR A 255 3.16 9.31 -14.18
C TYR A 255 4.21 9.33 -13.08
N VAL A 256 3.85 8.90 -11.88
CA VAL A 256 4.84 8.55 -10.85
C VAL A 256 5.43 7.20 -11.23
N ILE A 257 6.73 7.17 -11.51
CA ILE A 257 7.43 5.98 -12.03
C ILE A 257 8.38 5.34 -11.02
N SER A 258 8.79 6.11 -10.01
CA SER A 258 9.59 5.63 -8.89
C SER A 258 9.30 6.44 -7.63
N MET A 259 9.67 5.91 -6.47
CA MET A 259 9.68 6.58 -5.18
C MET A 259 11.05 6.35 -4.53
N SER A 260 11.63 7.38 -3.91
CA SER A 260 12.81 7.19 -3.07
C SER A 260 12.48 6.34 -1.84
N THR A 261 13.43 5.51 -1.43
CA THR A 261 13.30 4.61 -0.27
C THR A 261 14.21 5.05 0.88
N CYS A 262 13.89 4.63 2.09
CA CYS A 262 14.71 4.86 3.27
C CYS A 262 15.14 3.53 3.87
N THR A 263 16.44 3.32 3.99
CA THR A 263 17.03 2.15 4.65
C THR A 263 17.81 2.59 5.88
N PHE A 264 17.57 1.93 7.01
CA PHE A 264 18.12 2.34 8.29
C PHE A 264 19.31 1.46 8.69
N ASN A 265 20.49 2.06 8.81
CA ASN A 265 21.70 1.37 9.26
C ASN A 265 22.51 2.25 10.24
N PRO A 266 22.50 1.95 11.56
CA PRO A 266 21.76 0.86 12.19
C PRO A 266 20.23 1.09 12.11
N PRO A 267 19.41 0.02 12.24
CA PRO A 267 17.95 0.17 12.31
C PRO A 267 17.50 1.09 13.44
N ARG A 268 16.38 1.78 13.23
CA ARG A 268 15.79 2.65 14.25
C ARG A 268 14.97 1.80 15.23
N ARG A 269 15.40 1.72 16.49
CA ARG A 269 14.60 1.07 17.54
C ARG A 269 13.41 1.91 17.96
N MET A 270 12.26 1.27 18.07
CA MET A 270 10.97 1.85 18.48
C MET A 270 10.16 0.79 19.25
N LYS A 271 9.00 1.17 19.77
CA LYS A 271 7.98 0.26 20.28
C LYS A 271 6.79 0.23 19.35
N THR A 272 6.07 -0.88 19.26
CA THR A 272 4.81 -0.96 18.47
C THR A 272 3.79 0.11 18.84
N THR A 273 3.81 0.58 20.08
CA THR A 273 2.92 1.61 20.59
C THR A 273 3.40 3.05 20.33
N ASP A 274 4.64 3.24 19.86
CA ASP A 274 5.18 4.56 19.53
C ASP A 274 4.36 5.20 18.41
N ILE A 275 4.19 6.51 18.52
CA ILE A 275 3.42 7.31 17.56
C ILE A 275 4.38 7.86 16.51
N VAL A 276 4.01 7.64 15.26
CA VAL A 276 4.61 8.29 14.11
C VAL A 276 3.65 9.31 13.53
N ARG A 277 4.21 10.37 12.96
CA ARG A 277 3.45 11.37 12.21
C ARG A 277 3.77 11.24 10.73
N ILE A 278 2.75 11.00 9.93
CA ILE A 278 2.83 10.90 8.47
C ILE A 278 2.40 12.25 7.91
N VAL A 279 3.22 12.82 7.01
CA VAL A 279 2.92 14.08 6.32
C VAL A 279 3.00 13.83 4.82
N ALA A 280 1.86 13.88 4.14
CA ALA A 280 1.77 13.74 2.70
C ALA A 280 1.61 15.11 2.05
N LEU A 281 2.35 15.32 0.96
CA LEU A 281 2.36 16.57 0.21
C LEU A 281 1.88 16.31 -1.21
N TYR A 282 0.98 17.15 -1.70
CA TYR A 282 0.49 17.13 -3.08
C TYR A 282 0.53 18.52 -3.68
N ASN A 283 0.91 18.59 -4.96
CA ASN A 283 0.70 19.79 -5.76
C ASN A 283 -0.80 19.90 -6.02
N ASN A 284 -1.39 21.01 -5.62
CA ASN A 284 -2.81 21.25 -5.81
C ASN A 284 -3.09 22.49 -6.67
N THR A 285 -2.17 22.82 -7.59
CA THR A 285 -2.43 23.79 -8.66
C THR A 285 -3.63 23.38 -9.52
N LEU A 286 -3.83 22.06 -9.65
CA LEU A 286 -5.04 21.44 -10.18
C LEU A 286 -5.66 20.55 -9.09
N PRO A 287 -6.98 20.30 -9.12
CA PRO A 287 -7.57 19.31 -8.23
C PRO A 287 -7.11 17.90 -8.62
N HIS A 288 -7.09 16.99 -7.65
CA HIS A 288 -6.87 15.56 -7.88
C HIS A 288 -7.90 14.72 -7.13
N THR A 289 -8.47 13.70 -7.77
CA THR A 289 -9.41 12.77 -7.12
C THR A 289 -8.77 11.43 -6.80
N GLY A 290 -9.20 10.81 -5.70
CA GLY A 290 -8.79 9.46 -5.33
C GLY A 290 -7.28 9.28 -5.14
N VAL A 291 -6.59 10.29 -4.59
CA VAL A 291 -5.14 10.16 -4.36
C VAL A 291 -4.88 9.30 -3.13
N MET A 292 -3.84 8.47 -3.20
CA MET A 292 -3.41 7.67 -2.05
C MET A 292 -2.16 8.27 -1.39
N SER A 293 -2.06 8.11 -0.07
CA SER A 293 -0.88 8.51 0.71
C SER A 293 -0.56 7.43 1.72
N LEU A 294 0.09 6.38 1.24
CA LEU A 294 0.44 5.23 2.07
C LEU A 294 1.94 5.19 2.28
N ILE A 295 2.40 4.63 3.40
CA ILE A 295 3.83 4.39 3.62
C ILE A 295 4.07 2.98 4.15
N SER A 296 4.67 2.15 3.33
CA SER A 296 5.05 0.79 3.72
C SER A 296 6.35 0.81 4.50
N TRP A 297 6.41 0.13 5.65
CA TRP A 297 7.66 -0.04 6.38
C TRP A 297 7.90 -1.47 6.87
N GLY A 298 9.17 -1.87 6.79
CA GLY A 298 9.68 -3.17 7.23
C GLY A 298 10.17 -3.10 8.67
N LEU A 299 9.50 -3.85 9.55
CA LEU A 299 9.84 -3.96 10.96
C LEU A 299 10.45 -5.31 11.28
N LEU A 300 11.52 -5.33 12.07
CA LEU A 300 11.97 -6.53 12.77
C LEU A 300 11.44 -6.51 14.20
N MET A 301 10.81 -7.60 14.62
CA MET A 301 10.26 -7.75 15.96
C MET A 301 11.31 -8.31 16.92
N LEU A 302 11.68 -7.54 17.94
CA LEU A 302 12.66 -7.98 18.93
C LEU A 302 11.97 -8.85 19.99
N GLY A 303 12.53 -10.03 20.26
CA GLY A 303 12.04 -10.94 21.31
C GLY A 303 11.14 -12.09 20.85
N ALA A 304 10.79 -12.20 19.57
CA ALA A 304 10.02 -13.32 19.01
C ALA A 304 10.85 -14.60 18.71
N VAL A 305 11.98 -14.80 19.40
CA VAL A 305 12.90 -15.94 19.16
C VAL A 305 12.32 -17.27 19.68
N ALA A 306 11.23 -17.25 20.45
CA ALA A 306 10.67 -18.47 21.03
C ALA A 306 9.96 -19.40 20.01
N GLY A 307 9.56 -18.89 18.83
CA GLY A 307 8.82 -19.68 17.83
C GLY A 307 9.67 -20.71 17.08
N ALA A 308 10.89 -20.33 16.67
CA ALA A 308 11.76 -21.22 15.89
C ALA A 308 12.28 -22.40 16.73
N ALA A 309 12.62 -22.16 18.00
CA ALA A 309 13.06 -23.21 18.91
C ALA A 309 11.91 -24.17 19.28
N ALA A 310 10.68 -23.66 19.47
CA ALA A 310 9.51 -24.49 19.74
C ALA A 310 9.09 -25.35 18.53
N CYS A 311 9.19 -24.81 17.31
CA CYS A 311 8.90 -25.55 16.08
C CYS A 311 9.93 -26.66 15.82
N ALA A 312 11.22 -26.39 16.03
CA ALA A 312 12.28 -27.39 15.92
C ALA A 312 12.10 -28.53 16.95
N LEU A 313 11.72 -28.22 18.19
CA LEU A 313 11.46 -29.24 19.21
C LEU A 313 10.21 -30.08 18.88
N ALA A 314 9.13 -29.45 18.41
CA ALA A 314 7.90 -30.13 18.00
C ALA A 314 8.15 -31.07 16.80
N MET A 315 8.92 -30.62 15.80
CA MET A 315 9.30 -31.44 14.65
C MET A 315 10.16 -32.66 15.05
N VAL A 316 11.10 -32.50 15.99
CA VAL A 316 11.92 -33.62 16.50
C VAL A 316 11.05 -34.63 17.28
N ILE A 317 10.09 -34.16 18.06
CA ILE A 317 9.17 -35.02 18.82
C ILE A 317 8.21 -35.76 17.86
N ILE A 318 7.65 -35.08 16.87
CA ILE A 318 6.75 -35.67 15.85
C ILE A 318 7.50 -36.67 14.98
N LYS A 319 8.75 -36.39 14.59
CA LYS A 319 9.59 -37.33 13.82
C LYS A 319 9.93 -38.59 14.64
N ARG A 320 10.22 -38.44 15.94
CA ARG A 320 10.40 -39.57 16.88
C ARG A 320 9.11 -40.37 17.11
N TRP A 321 7.95 -39.71 17.12
CA TRP A 321 6.66 -40.39 17.25
C TRP A 321 6.28 -41.17 15.99
N LYS A 322 6.45 -40.58 14.80
CA LYS A 322 6.19 -41.25 13.50
C LYS A 322 7.11 -42.46 13.27
N LEU A 323 8.37 -42.42 13.72
CA LEU A 323 9.29 -43.56 13.69
C LEU A 323 8.89 -44.70 14.66
N ARG A 324 8.21 -44.39 15.77
CA ARG A 324 7.74 -45.39 16.75
C ARG A 324 6.38 -45.99 16.39
N SER A 325 5.54 -45.28 15.64
CA SER A 325 4.20 -45.73 15.26
C SER A 325 4.14 -46.51 13.93
N GLY A 326 5.28 -46.88 13.36
CA GLY A 326 5.34 -47.71 12.14
C GLY A 326 4.81 -47.02 10.87
N TYR A 327 4.71 -45.70 10.89
CA TYR A 327 4.22 -44.93 9.74
C TYR A 327 5.24 -44.98 8.59
N THR A 328 4.88 -45.63 7.49
CA THR A 328 5.61 -45.59 6.23
C THR A 328 5.09 -44.41 5.41
N ALA A 329 5.95 -43.48 5.01
CA ALA A 329 5.56 -42.35 4.19
C ALA A 329 5.10 -42.85 2.80
N LEU A 330 3.98 -42.33 2.31
CA LEU A 330 3.50 -42.60 0.95
C LEU A 330 4.53 -42.06 -0.04
N GLN A 331 4.98 -42.92 -0.97
CA GLN A 331 5.85 -42.49 -2.05
C GLN A 331 5.07 -41.66 -3.07
N PRO A 332 5.69 -40.64 -3.70
CA PRO A 332 5.05 -39.85 -4.74
C PRO A 332 4.67 -40.76 -5.91
N ARG A 333 3.42 -40.66 -6.37
CA ARG A 333 3.05 -41.26 -7.66
C ARG A 333 3.68 -40.43 -8.76
N THR A 334 4.55 -41.06 -9.54
CA THR A 334 4.99 -40.54 -10.84
C THR A 334 3.81 -40.59 -11.81
N ASN A 335 3.43 -39.44 -12.37
CA ASN A 335 2.92 -39.31 -13.72
C ASN A 335 3.45 -38.01 -14.31
#